data_AF-A0A355GM48-F1
#
_entry.id   AF-A0A355GM48-F1
#
_cell.length_a   1.000
_cell.length_b   1.000
_cell.length_c   1.000
_cell.angle_alpha   90.00
_cell.angle_beta   90.00
_cell.angle_gamma   90.00
#
_symmetry.space_group_name_H-M   'P 1'
#
loop_
_entity.id
_entity.type
_entity.pdbx_description
1 polymer ?
#
loop_
_entity_poly.entity_id
_entity_poly.type
_entity_poly.pdbx_seq_one_letter_code
_entity_poly.pdbx_strand_id
1 'polypeptide(L)'
;ILENKNAQFKPGQSVSVELIPRYPIAEVPTVSVTNTPEGIRKIQIVRENVIRDLTPQILGQIGPERLFVSAPFNKDDEIIVSTSQPLTDGTQVQPRLTAGKTQDTPAAAPGSQPSKPPEKKVSF
;
A
#
# COMPACT_ATOMS: atom_id res chain seq x y z
N ILE A 1 -25.73 9.50 -15.98
CA ILE A 1 -27.15 9.85 -16.22
C ILE A 1 -27.90 9.57 -14.93
N LEU A 2 -28.59 10.56 -14.35
CA LEU A 2 -29.40 10.40 -13.14
C LEU A 2 -30.85 10.10 -13.56
N GLU A 3 -31.44 9.03 -13.02
CA GLU A 3 -32.84 8.69 -13.30
C GLU A 3 -33.77 9.71 -12.62
N ASN A 4 -34.68 10.33 -13.37
CA ASN A 4 -35.58 11.39 -12.88
C ASN A 4 -37.05 11.12 -13.25
N LYS A 5 -37.49 9.86 -13.15
CA LYS A 5 -38.84 9.43 -13.58
C LYS A 5 -39.97 10.16 -12.86
N ASN A 6 -39.74 10.56 -11.61
CA ASN A 6 -40.75 11.22 -10.77
C ASN A 6 -40.64 12.75 -10.79
N ALA A 7 -39.87 13.33 -11.71
CA ALA A 7 -39.61 14.77 -11.82
C ALA A 7 -39.13 15.42 -10.50
N GLN A 8 -38.35 14.68 -9.70
CA GLN A 8 -37.79 15.15 -8.44
C GLN A 8 -36.72 16.23 -8.62
N PHE A 9 -36.07 16.26 -9.79
CA PHE A 9 -35.04 17.24 -10.14
C PHE A 9 -35.49 18.13 -11.30
N LYS A 10 -35.20 19.42 -11.22
CA LYS A 10 -35.49 20.40 -12.28
C LYS A 10 -34.23 20.77 -13.06
N PRO A 11 -34.32 21.07 -14.37
CA PRO A 11 -33.21 21.63 -15.12
C PRO A 11 -32.67 22.91 -14.45
N GLY A 12 -31.34 23.04 -14.35
CA GLY A 12 -30.68 24.18 -13.71
C GLY A 12 -30.63 24.13 -12.17
N GLN A 13 -31.20 23.10 -11.53
CA GLN A 13 -31.07 22.89 -10.09
C GLN A 13 -29.64 22.51 -9.72
N SER A 14 -29.05 23.25 -8.77
CA SER A 14 -27.79 22.85 -8.14
C SER A 14 -28.00 21.60 -7.30
N VAL A 15 -27.20 20.57 -7.56
CA VAL A 15 -27.17 19.33 -6.77
C VAL A 15 -25.77 19.16 -6.18
N SER A 16 -25.71 18.68 -4.94
CA SER A 16 -24.44 18.28 -4.35
C SER A 16 -24.12 16.85 -4.80
N VAL A 17 -22.95 16.64 -5.38
CA VAL A 17 -22.46 15.31 -5.74
C VAL A 17 -21.53 14.86 -4.61
N GLU A 18 -21.93 13.82 -3.89
CA GLU A 18 -21.16 13.24 -2.77
C GLU A 18 -19.92 12.44 -3.23
N LEU A 19 -19.44 12.69 -4.45
CA LEU A 19 -18.32 11.97 -5.07
C LEU A 19 -17.00 12.74 -4.93
N ILE A 20 -16.86 13.62 -3.95
CA ILE A 20 -15.55 14.17 -3.58
C ILE A 20 -14.96 13.23 -2.53
N PRO A 21 -13.94 12.42 -2.88
CA PRO A 21 -13.32 11.53 -1.93
C PRO A 21 -12.68 12.36 -0.83
N ARG A 22 -13.01 12.04 0.43
CA ARG A 22 -12.41 12.72 1.60
C ARG A 22 -11.03 12.16 1.96
N TYR A 23 -10.67 11.03 1.38
CA TYR A 23 -9.43 10.33 1.64
C TYR A 23 -8.58 10.20 0.36
N PRO A 24 -7.28 9.88 0.51
CA PRO A 24 -6.42 9.61 -0.64
C PRO A 24 -7.00 8.53 -1.56
N ILE A 25 -6.71 8.67 -2.84
CA ILE A 25 -7.13 7.74 -3.89
C ILE A 25 -5.94 6.87 -4.27
N ALA A 26 -6.17 5.56 -4.39
CA ALA A 26 -5.19 4.61 -4.89
C ALA A 26 -5.79 3.73 -5.98
N GLU A 27 -4.95 3.33 -6.93
CA GLU A 27 -5.26 2.24 -7.86
C GLU A 27 -4.85 0.92 -7.22
N VAL A 28 -5.79 -0.04 -7.15
CA VAL A 28 -5.58 -1.32 -6.46
C VAL A 28 -6.01 -2.48 -7.36
N PRO A 29 -5.38 -3.67 -7.26
CA PRO A 29 -5.91 -4.86 -7.91
C PRO A 29 -7.33 -5.17 -7.42
N THR A 30 -8.22 -5.54 -8.32
CA THR A 30 -9.59 -5.97 -7.96
C THR A 30 -9.56 -7.12 -6.95
N VAL A 31 -8.59 -8.03 -7.08
CA VAL A 31 -8.40 -9.19 -6.18
C VAL A 31 -8.03 -8.82 -4.74
N SER A 32 -7.49 -7.61 -4.51
CA SER A 32 -7.17 -7.13 -3.17
C SER A 32 -8.41 -6.68 -2.38
N VAL A 33 -9.55 -6.48 -3.07
CA VAL A 33 -10.81 -6.12 -2.42
C VAL A 33 -11.59 -7.39 -2.09
N THR A 34 -11.79 -7.63 -0.80
CA THR A 34 -12.54 -8.78 -0.29
C THR A 34 -13.79 -8.32 0.46
N ASN A 35 -14.70 -9.24 0.77
CA ASN A 35 -15.85 -8.94 1.61
C ASN A 35 -15.63 -9.52 3.01
N THR A 36 -16.06 -8.79 4.05
CA THR A 36 -16.22 -9.35 5.40
C THR A 36 -17.39 -10.34 5.43
N PRO A 37 -17.53 -11.16 6.48
CA PRO A 37 -18.70 -12.03 6.66
C PRO A 37 -20.04 -11.26 6.64
N GLU A 38 -20.03 -9.99 7.03
CA GLU A 38 -21.18 -9.08 7.03
C GLU A 38 -21.44 -8.45 5.64
N GLY A 39 -20.64 -8.78 4.62
CA GLY A 39 -20.80 -8.28 3.25
C GLY A 39 -20.18 -6.90 3.01
N ILE A 40 -19.41 -6.37 3.96
CA ILE A 40 -18.73 -5.06 3.81
C ILE A 40 -17.45 -5.27 3.00
N ARG A 41 -17.23 -4.42 1.98
CA ARG A 41 -15.97 -4.45 1.20
C ARG A 41 -14.83 -3.98 2.09
N LYS A 42 -13.71 -4.71 2.06
CA LYS A 42 -12.47 -4.36 2.76
C LYS A 42 -11.25 -4.55 1.88
N ILE A 43 -10.19 -3.81 2.20
CA ILE A 43 -8.83 -4.01 1.69
C ILE A 43 -7.94 -4.19 2.91
N GLN A 44 -6.99 -5.12 2.82
CA GLN A 44 -5.95 -5.26 3.84
C GLN A 44 -4.67 -4.58 3.37
N ILE A 45 -4.04 -3.84 4.28
CA ILE A 45 -2.76 -3.19 4.07
C ILE A 45 -1.75 -3.62 5.14
N VAL A 46 -0.48 -3.42 4.86
CA VAL A 46 0.60 -3.39 5.84
C VAL A 46 0.93 -1.93 6.11
N ARG A 47 0.84 -1.53 7.38
CA ARG A 47 1.26 -0.21 7.88
C ARG A 47 2.19 -0.43 9.06
N GLU A 48 3.42 0.07 8.96
CA GLU A 48 4.40 -0.06 10.06
C GLU A 48 4.56 -1.52 10.51
N ASN A 49 4.61 -2.47 9.56
CA ASN A 49 4.69 -3.91 9.81
C ASN A 49 3.46 -4.52 10.53
N VAL A 50 2.33 -3.81 10.54
CA VAL A 50 1.07 -4.28 11.13
C VAL A 50 -0.01 -4.36 10.05
N ILE A 51 -0.76 -5.45 10.02
CA ILE A 51 -1.90 -5.60 9.12
C ILE A 51 -3.03 -4.69 9.59
N ARG A 52 -3.62 -3.93 8.66
CA ARG A 52 -4.81 -3.10 8.92
C ARG A 52 -5.89 -3.36 7.88
N ASP A 53 -7.12 -3.47 8.37
CA ASP A 53 -8.32 -3.56 7.52
C ASP A 53 -8.86 -2.15 7.26
N LEU A 54 -8.96 -1.77 5.99
CA LEU A 54 -9.57 -0.52 5.56
C LEU A 54 -10.89 -0.79 4.84
N THR A 55 -11.87 0.09 5.04
CA THR A 55 -13.13 0.07 4.27
C THR A 55 -12.99 1.04 3.09
N PRO A 56 -12.81 0.56 1.84
CA PRO A 56 -12.70 1.42 0.69
C PRO A 56 -14.05 1.93 0.19
N GLN A 57 -14.07 3.18 -0.25
CA GLN A 57 -15.05 3.68 -1.19
C GLN A 57 -14.56 3.40 -2.61
N ILE A 58 -15.31 2.62 -3.39
CA ILE A 58 -14.94 2.32 -4.78
C ILE A 58 -15.45 3.45 -5.68
N LEU A 59 -14.52 4.07 -6.39
CA LEU A 59 -14.77 5.25 -7.23
C LEU A 59 -14.98 4.87 -8.69
N GLY A 60 -14.34 3.79 -9.13
CA GLY A 60 -14.43 3.30 -10.49
C GLY A 60 -13.55 2.10 -10.75
N GLN A 61 -13.77 1.48 -11.90
CA GLN A 61 -13.02 0.32 -12.36
C GLN A 61 -12.20 0.68 -13.60
N ILE A 62 -10.96 0.19 -13.67
CA ILE A 62 -10.05 0.37 -14.80
C ILE A 62 -9.83 -1.00 -15.45
N GLY A 63 -10.62 -1.31 -16.48
CA GLY A 63 -10.63 -2.65 -17.05
C GLY A 63 -11.00 -3.73 -16.02
N PRO A 64 -10.74 -5.01 -16.28
CA PRO A 64 -11.19 -6.09 -15.39
C PRO A 64 -10.38 -6.19 -14.08
N GLU A 65 -9.13 -5.75 -14.07
CA GLU A 65 -8.15 -6.13 -13.04
C GLU A 65 -7.86 -5.07 -11.98
N ARG A 66 -8.28 -3.81 -12.19
CA ARG A 66 -7.90 -2.68 -11.35
C ARG A 66 -9.11 -1.84 -10.96
N LEU A 67 -9.05 -1.24 -9.77
CA LEU A 67 -10.06 -0.33 -9.23
C LEU A 67 -9.39 0.95 -8.73
N PHE A 68 -10.04 2.09 -8.93
CA PHE A 68 -9.76 3.28 -8.15
C PHE A 68 -10.60 3.25 -6.88
N VAL A 69 -9.93 3.36 -5.74
CA VAL A 69 -10.55 3.34 -4.42
C VAL A 69 -10.05 4.50 -3.57
N SER A 70 -10.93 5.01 -2.71
CA SER A 70 -10.60 5.99 -1.67
C SER A 70 -10.74 5.33 -0.32
N ALA A 71 -9.70 5.38 0.49
CA ALA A 71 -9.65 4.85 1.85
C ALA A 71 -8.60 5.65 2.64
N PRO A 72 -8.54 5.56 3.98
CA PRO A 72 -7.59 6.31 4.81
C PRO A 72 -6.16 5.75 4.68
N PHE A 73 -5.61 5.78 3.47
CA PHE A 73 -4.27 5.38 3.12
C PHE A 73 -3.23 6.39 3.62
N ASN A 74 -2.08 5.87 4.01
CA ASN A 74 -0.85 6.62 4.24
C ASN A 74 0.12 6.37 3.06
N LYS A 75 1.13 7.24 2.95
CA LYS A 75 2.14 7.17 1.88
C LYS A 75 2.87 5.82 1.81
N ASP A 76 3.15 5.24 2.96
CA ASP A 76 3.97 4.03 3.10
C ASP A 76 3.13 2.76 3.32
N ASP A 77 1.82 2.83 3.07
CA ASP A 77 0.96 1.65 3.15
C ASP A 77 1.24 0.72 1.96
N GLU A 78 1.41 -0.57 2.26
CA GLU A 78 1.53 -1.60 1.25
C GLU A 78 0.23 -2.40 1.14
N ILE A 79 -0.29 -2.60 -0.07
CA ILE A 79 -1.53 -3.36 -0.27
C ILE A 79 -1.25 -4.85 -0.28
N ILE A 80 -2.04 -5.60 0.47
CA ILE A 80 -2.00 -7.06 0.44
C ILE A 80 -2.80 -7.54 -0.77
N VAL A 81 -2.12 -8.26 -1.67
CA VAL A 81 -2.75 -8.85 -2.87
C VAL A 81 -3.22 -10.27 -2.61
N SER A 82 -2.46 -11.03 -1.82
CA SER A 82 -2.76 -12.41 -1.49
C SER A 82 -2.10 -12.80 -0.19
N THR A 83 -2.73 -13.71 0.55
CA THR A 83 -2.14 -14.35 1.73
C THR A 83 -2.34 -15.85 1.64
N SER A 84 -1.40 -16.62 2.18
CA SER A 84 -1.54 -18.08 2.28
C SER A 84 -2.50 -18.51 3.40
N GLN A 85 -2.76 -17.61 4.35
CA GLN A 85 -3.65 -17.81 5.47
C GLN A 85 -4.38 -16.50 5.82
N PRO A 86 -5.56 -16.55 6.43
CA PRO A 86 -6.24 -15.35 6.90
C PRO A 86 -5.37 -14.56 7.89
N LEU A 87 -5.28 -13.25 7.69
CA LEU A 87 -4.61 -12.33 8.61
C LEU A 87 -5.66 -11.44 9.27
N THR A 88 -5.65 -11.38 10.60
CA THR A 88 -6.53 -10.48 11.36
C THR A 88 -5.92 -9.08 11.43
N ASP A 89 -6.75 -8.05 11.56
CA ASP A 89 -6.29 -6.70 11.88
C ASP A 89 -5.41 -6.73 13.14
N GLY A 90 -4.32 -5.96 13.14
CA GLY A 90 -3.33 -5.93 14.21
C GLY A 90 -2.26 -7.03 14.14
N THR A 91 -2.34 -7.97 13.18
CA THR A 91 -1.28 -8.98 13.01
C THR A 91 0.04 -8.31 12.68
N GLN A 92 1.11 -8.63 13.43
CA GLN A 92 2.46 -8.20 13.06
C GLN A 92 3.03 -9.09 11.97
N VAL A 93 3.65 -8.46 10.97
CA VAL A 93 4.33 -9.15 9.88
C VAL A 93 5.78 -8.72 9.85
N GLN A 94 6.66 -9.61 9.38
CA GLN A 94 8.06 -9.28 9.16
C GLN A 94 8.31 -9.27 7.66
N PRO A 95 8.78 -8.15 7.09
CA PRO A 95 9.14 -8.09 5.69
C PRO A 95 10.22 -9.13 5.42
N ARG A 96 9.94 -10.06 4.51
CA ARG A 96 10.98 -10.89 3.95
C ARG A 96 11.54 -10.16 2.75
N LEU A 97 12.72 -9.54 2.92
CA LEU A 97 13.49 -9.00 1.81
C LEU A 97 13.97 -10.16 0.94
N THR A 98 13.14 -10.64 0.02
CA THR A 98 13.64 -11.38 -1.14
C THR A 98 14.34 -10.34 -2.02
N ALA A 99 15.67 -10.36 -2.00
CA ALA A 99 16.52 -9.45 -2.77
C ALA A 99 16.04 -9.33 -4.22
N GLY A 100 15.47 -8.17 -4.54
CA GLY A 100 14.86 -7.92 -5.85
C GLY A 100 14.41 -6.47 -6.02
N LYS A 101 15.05 -5.51 -5.33
CA LYS A 101 15.20 -4.10 -5.71
C LYS A 101 16.01 -3.35 -4.64
N THR A 102 17.19 -2.91 -5.08
CA THR A 102 18.13 -1.92 -4.51
C THR A 102 18.20 -1.79 -2.99
N GLN A 103 19.18 -2.51 -2.44
CA GLN A 103 19.86 -2.19 -1.20
C GLN A 103 20.52 -0.81 -1.35
N ASP A 104 19.92 0.24 -0.78
CA ASP A 104 20.65 1.47 -0.52
C ASP A 104 21.77 1.12 0.45
N THR A 105 23.00 1.12 -0.06
CA THR A 105 24.19 0.87 0.74
C THR A 105 24.45 2.15 1.54
N PRO A 106 24.55 2.12 2.88
CA PRO A 106 25.06 3.26 3.62
C PRO A 106 26.46 3.58 3.12
N ALA A 107 26.71 4.83 2.75
CA ALA A 107 28.02 5.30 2.28
C ALA A 107 29.11 4.91 3.30
N ALA A 108 30.07 4.11 2.86
CA ALA A 108 31.26 3.77 3.63
C ALA A 108 32.08 5.05 3.89
N ALA A 109 32.47 5.26 5.15
CA ALA A 109 33.45 6.28 5.52
C ALA A 109 34.81 6.00 4.84
N PRO A 110 35.59 7.02 4.46
CA PRO A 110 36.91 6.81 3.85
C PRO A 110 37.86 6.14 4.85
N GLY A 111 38.41 5.00 4.46
CA GLY A 111 39.18 4.11 5.33
C GLY A 111 40.52 4.65 5.82
N SER A 112 40.91 4.19 7.01
CA SER A 112 42.28 4.21 7.51
C SER A 112 43.06 3.01 6.95
N GLN A 113 44.22 3.26 6.34
CA GLN A 113 45.11 2.24 5.78
C GLN A 113 45.63 1.27 6.87
N PRO A 114 45.81 -0.03 6.58
CA PRO A 114 46.55 -0.94 7.46
C PRO A 114 48.05 -0.67 7.39
N SER A 115 48.71 -0.59 8.55
CA SER A 115 50.17 -0.51 8.66
C SER A 115 50.84 -1.83 8.26
N LYS A 116 51.93 -1.72 7.50
CA LYS A 116 52.79 -2.83 7.02
C LYS A 116 53.41 -3.59 8.22
N PRO A 117 53.56 -4.93 8.19
CA PRO A 117 54.20 -5.67 9.27
C PRO A 117 55.74 -5.49 9.23
N PRO A 118 56.45 -5.55 10.38
CA PRO A 118 57.90 -5.37 10.42
C PRO A 118 58.67 -6.58 9.86
N GLU A 119 59.63 -6.32 8.97
CA GLU A 119 60.56 -7.32 8.46
C GLU A 119 61.55 -7.77 9.56
N LYS A 120 61.65 -9.09 9.73
CA LYS A 120 62.57 -9.76 10.65
C LYS A 120 63.96 -9.82 10.01
N LYS A 121 64.93 -9.05 10.51
CA LYS A 121 66.35 -9.21 10.11
C LYS A 121 66.90 -10.49 10.75
N VAL A 122 67.39 -11.41 9.91
CA VAL A 122 68.20 -12.56 10.30
C VAL A 122 69.66 -12.21 9.98
N SER A 123 70.52 -12.33 10.99
CA SER A 123 71.96 -12.09 10.92
C SER A 123 72.69 -13.27 10.27
N PHE A 124 73.75 -12.97 9.50
CA PHE A 124 74.88 -13.84 9.24
C PHE A 124 76.16 -13.07 9.55
#